data_AF-A0A821PDU1-F1
#
_entry.id   AF-A0A821PDU1-F1
#
_cell.length_a   1.000
_cell.length_b   1.000
_cell.length_c   1.000
_cell.angle_alpha   90.00
_cell.angle_beta   90.00
_cell.angle_gamma   90.00
#
_symmetry.space_group_name_H-M   'P 1'
#
loop_
_entity.id
_entity.type
_entity.pdbx_description
1 polymer ?
#
loop_
_entity_poly.entity_id
_entity_poly.type
_entity_poly.pdbx_seq_one_letter_code
_entity_poly.pdbx_strand_id
1 'polypeptide(L)'
;TNGTNGFNYTIHNGINNLTIKGQMIDFASEYTTFKTASEDWQTDIFDGLTFPALGNPPNRKVINVFQPDFCRPLQLRYNRTVAAFGFGQLHEYVLKLVDFEKCPEMDENCPEADKLDITKCLSGRLILITKMNAEIPEETIFLSKPHFYGHNSSSTNVNFKPDFHQHESTIYFEPLTGAPVRAQLRIQLNTNAWIDRLKLNADGSTDPTRTRAVRRFVPMVWIDQLINLNHEPLN
;
A
#
# COMPACT_ATOMS: atom_id res chain seq x y z
N THR A 1 -20.29 -3.34 -4.75
CA THR A 1 -20.67 -2.81 -6.08
C THR A 1 -19.55 -3.11 -7.04
N ASN A 2 -19.80 -3.91 -8.08
CA ASN A 2 -18.81 -4.22 -9.09
C ASN A 2 -18.94 -3.18 -10.23
N GLY A 3 -17.86 -2.50 -10.60
CA GLY A 3 -17.85 -1.54 -11.72
C GLY A 3 -18.14 -0.06 -11.41
N THR A 4 -17.97 0.42 -10.17
CA THR A 4 -18.07 1.87 -9.87
C THR A 4 -16.71 2.56 -9.96
N ASN A 5 -16.54 3.49 -10.91
CA ASN A 5 -15.44 4.47 -10.88
C ASN A 5 -15.83 5.60 -9.91
N GLY A 6 -15.47 5.45 -8.64
CA GLY A 6 -15.77 6.42 -7.58
C GLY A 6 -14.74 7.55 -7.43
N PHE A 7 -13.84 7.70 -8.39
CA PHE A 7 -12.75 8.67 -8.34
C PHE A 7 -12.37 9.15 -9.74
N ASN A 8 -11.90 10.39 -9.82
CA ASN A 8 -11.34 11.03 -11.01
C ASN A 8 -9.88 11.38 -10.74
N TYR A 9 -9.03 11.26 -11.75
CA TYR A 9 -7.62 11.65 -11.65
C TYR A 9 -7.12 12.21 -12.97
N THR A 10 -6.19 13.14 -12.88
CA THR A 10 -5.50 13.72 -14.03
C THR A 10 -4.02 13.39 -13.92
N ILE A 11 -3.44 12.90 -15.01
CA ILE A 11 -2.02 12.54 -15.09
C ILE A 11 -1.36 13.20 -16.30
N HIS A 12 -0.05 13.35 -16.22
CA HIS A 12 0.77 13.71 -17.37
C HIS A 12 0.85 12.54 -18.35
N ASN A 13 0.37 12.75 -19.58
CA ASN A 13 0.40 11.73 -20.64
C ASN A 13 1.79 11.54 -21.28
N GLY A 14 2.75 12.41 -20.97
CA GLY A 14 4.13 12.35 -21.47
C GLY A 14 4.35 12.89 -22.88
N ILE A 15 3.34 13.48 -23.55
CA ILE A 15 3.48 13.98 -24.94
C ILE A 15 4.53 15.10 -25.03
N ASN A 16 4.48 16.06 -24.11
CA ASN A 16 5.40 17.21 -24.11
C ASN A 16 6.72 16.91 -23.37
N ASN A 17 6.70 15.95 -22.45
CA ASN A 17 7.87 15.55 -21.68
C ASN A 17 7.71 14.11 -21.16
N LEU A 18 8.52 13.20 -21.67
CA LEU A 18 8.48 11.78 -21.28
C LEU A 18 8.96 11.52 -19.85
N THR A 19 9.69 12.44 -19.21
CA THR A 19 10.24 12.24 -17.86
C THR A 19 9.19 12.32 -16.75
N ILE A 20 8.04 12.90 -17.06
CA ILE A 20 6.89 13.07 -16.15
C ILE A 20 5.70 12.19 -16.54
N LYS A 21 5.86 11.29 -17.52
CA LYS A 21 4.79 10.39 -17.97
C LYS A 21 4.23 9.57 -16.79
N GLY A 22 2.91 9.60 -16.61
CA GLY A 22 2.21 8.89 -15.53
C GLY A 22 2.24 9.60 -14.17
N GLN A 23 2.94 10.74 -14.05
CA GLN A 23 2.89 11.56 -12.86
C GLN A 23 1.48 12.15 -12.68
N MET A 24 0.95 12.03 -11.47
CA MET A 24 -0.36 12.55 -11.09
C MET A 24 -0.30 14.06 -10.88
N ILE A 25 -1.33 14.74 -11.39
CA ILE A 25 -1.56 16.18 -11.23
C ILE A 25 -2.62 16.40 -10.15
N ASP A 26 -3.73 15.67 -10.27
CA ASP A 26 -4.80 15.69 -9.31
C ASP A 26 -5.46 14.33 -9.16
N PHE A 27 -6.09 14.16 -8.01
CA PHE A 27 -7.00 13.08 -7.70
C PHE A 27 -8.14 13.66 -6.89
N ALA A 28 -9.35 13.24 -7.23
CA ALA A 28 -10.54 13.59 -6.49
C ALA A 28 -11.43 12.36 -6.33
N SER A 29 -11.82 12.11 -5.09
CA SER A 29 -12.85 11.16 -4.71
C SER A 29 -13.75 11.81 -3.65
N GLU A 30 -14.80 11.10 -3.24
CA GLU A 30 -15.67 11.53 -2.14
C GLU A 30 -14.91 11.66 -0.80
N TYR A 31 -13.82 10.92 -0.60
CA TYR A 31 -13.14 10.79 0.71
C TYR A 31 -11.79 11.49 0.79
N THR A 32 -11.12 11.60 -0.35
CA THR A 32 -9.83 12.27 -0.44
C THR A 32 -9.74 13.02 -1.76
N THR A 33 -9.22 14.23 -1.67
CA THR A 33 -8.76 15.01 -2.80
C THR A 33 -7.30 15.33 -2.55
N PHE A 34 -6.48 15.23 -3.59
CA PHE A 34 -5.14 15.78 -3.53
C PHE A 34 -4.77 16.39 -4.88
N LYS A 35 -3.95 17.42 -4.84
CA LYS A 35 -3.31 18.00 -6.02
C LYS A 35 -1.82 18.01 -5.75
N THR A 36 -1.02 17.54 -6.69
CA THR A 36 0.45 17.61 -6.57
C THR A 36 0.96 19.03 -6.81
N ALA A 37 0.14 19.88 -7.45
CA ALA A 37 0.44 21.29 -7.68
C ALA A 37 0.10 22.23 -6.50
N SER A 38 -0.50 21.74 -5.42
CA SER A 38 -0.62 22.48 -4.15
C SER A 38 0.59 22.20 -3.26
N GLU A 39 0.87 23.08 -2.30
CA GLU A 39 2.00 22.98 -1.34
C GLU A 39 2.03 21.67 -0.52
N ASP A 40 1.00 20.84 -0.65
CA ASP A 40 0.76 19.63 0.15
C ASP A 40 1.70 18.46 -0.19
N TRP A 41 2.27 18.40 -1.41
CA TRP A 41 3.14 17.29 -1.84
C TRP A 41 4.32 17.79 -2.69
N GLN A 42 5.54 17.74 -2.15
CA GLN A 42 6.75 18.23 -2.81
C GLN A 42 7.50 17.18 -3.66
N THR A 43 6.84 16.08 -4.02
CA THR A 43 7.47 14.94 -4.72
C THR A 43 6.63 14.43 -5.89
N ASP A 44 7.28 13.70 -6.80
CA ASP A 44 6.61 13.03 -7.90
C ASP A 44 5.81 11.83 -7.39
N ILE A 45 4.49 11.86 -7.59
CA ILE A 45 3.58 10.75 -7.31
C ILE A 45 3.04 10.22 -8.64
N PHE A 46 3.10 8.90 -8.84
CA PHE A 46 2.65 8.20 -10.05
C PHE A 46 1.34 7.47 -9.82
N ASP A 47 0.59 7.23 -10.89
CA ASP A 47 -0.72 6.56 -10.88
C ASP A 47 -0.66 5.04 -10.57
N GLY A 48 0.53 4.45 -10.62
CA GLY A 48 0.76 3.03 -10.38
C GLY A 48 0.63 2.13 -11.60
N LEU A 49 0.30 2.69 -12.76
CA LEU A 49 0.12 1.96 -14.02
C LEU A 49 1.09 2.43 -15.10
N THR A 50 1.33 3.73 -15.15
CA THR A 50 2.14 4.39 -16.16
C THR A 50 3.36 5.03 -15.51
N PHE A 51 4.54 4.78 -16.09
CA PHE A 51 5.80 5.29 -15.56
C PHE A 51 6.67 5.86 -16.68
N PRO A 52 7.59 6.78 -16.36
CA PRO A 52 8.61 7.25 -17.28
C PRO A 52 9.72 6.21 -17.42
N ALA A 53 10.59 6.39 -18.42
CA ALA A 53 11.80 5.59 -18.56
C ALA A 53 12.68 5.68 -17.29
N LEU A 54 13.11 4.53 -16.79
CA LEU A 54 13.93 4.45 -15.57
C LEU A 54 15.44 4.42 -15.88
N GLY A 55 15.84 4.18 -17.13
CA GLY A 55 17.24 4.20 -17.57
C GLY A 55 18.07 3.04 -17.00
N ASN A 56 19.29 2.87 -17.52
CA ASN A 56 20.24 1.87 -17.01
C ASN A 56 21.64 2.50 -16.93
N PRO A 57 22.17 2.84 -15.73
CA PRO A 57 21.64 2.55 -14.38
C PRO A 57 20.33 3.30 -14.06
N PRO A 58 19.56 2.89 -13.03
CA PRO A 58 18.30 3.51 -12.67
C PRO A 58 18.48 4.99 -12.30
N ASN A 59 17.74 5.87 -12.98
CA ASN A 59 17.73 7.32 -12.76
C ASN A 59 16.82 7.74 -11.59
N ARG A 60 15.95 6.85 -11.11
CA ARG A 60 15.04 7.04 -9.97
C ARG A 60 15.19 5.90 -8.99
N LYS A 61 15.76 6.16 -7.81
CA LYS A 61 15.84 5.15 -6.74
C LYS A 61 14.54 4.97 -5.96
N VAL A 62 13.70 5.99 -5.98
CA VAL A 62 12.41 6.03 -5.29
C VAL A 62 11.31 6.36 -6.28
N ILE A 63 10.20 5.63 -6.19
CA ILE A 63 8.98 5.87 -6.96
C ILE A 63 7.82 5.87 -5.98
N ASN A 64 7.13 7.00 -5.83
CA ASN A 64 5.93 7.09 -5.01
C ASN A 64 4.71 6.81 -5.88
N VAL A 65 3.89 5.84 -5.51
CA VAL A 65 2.71 5.41 -6.27
C VAL A 65 1.46 5.70 -5.45
N PHE A 66 0.55 6.52 -5.95
CA PHE A 66 -0.73 6.72 -5.26
C PHE A 66 -1.56 5.45 -5.28
N GLN A 67 -2.13 5.08 -4.14
CA GLN A 67 -3.04 3.94 -4.06
C GLN A 67 -4.42 4.40 -3.57
N PRO A 68 -5.40 4.55 -4.49
CA PRO A 68 -6.74 5.05 -4.17
C PRO A 68 -7.48 4.28 -3.07
N ASP A 69 -7.21 2.98 -2.92
CA ASP A 69 -7.85 2.17 -1.88
C ASP A 69 -7.37 2.48 -0.47
N PHE A 70 -6.20 3.13 -0.34
CA PHE A 70 -5.61 3.55 0.94
C PHE A 70 -5.56 5.06 1.08
N CYS A 71 -5.99 5.81 0.05
CA CYS A 71 -6.01 7.27 0.01
C CYS A 71 -4.65 7.90 0.29
N ARG A 72 -3.56 7.20 -0.04
CA ARG A 72 -2.20 7.68 0.17
C ARG A 72 -1.23 7.06 -0.82
N PRO A 73 -0.07 7.70 -1.03
CA PRO A 73 1.03 7.07 -1.75
C PRO A 73 1.54 5.81 -1.04
N LEU A 74 2.25 5.00 -1.80
CA LEU A 74 3.05 3.86 -1.37
C LEU A 74 4.43 4.03 -2.01
N GLN A 75 5.50 3.86 -1.23
CA GLN A 75 6.83 4.12 -1.73
C GLN A 75 7.47 2.83 -2.24
N LEU A 76 8.01 2.85 -3.45
CA LEU A 76 8.81 1.78 -4.02
C LEU A 76 10.27 2.21 -4.02
N ARG A 77 11.16 1.36 -3.50
CA ARG A 77 12.61 1.60 -3.51
C ARG A 77 13.32 0.60 -4.40
N TYR A 78 14.23 1.11 -5.22
CA TYR A 78 15.10 0.27 -6.02
C TYR A 78 15.89 -0.66 -5.11
N ASN A 79 15.85 -1.95 -5.41
CA ASN A 79 16.61 -2.97 -4.71
C ASN A 79 17.83 -3.40 -5.53
N ARG A 80 17.60 -3.84 -6.77
CA ARG A 80 18.64 -4.41 -7.64
C ARG A 80 18.19 -4.53 -9.08
N THR A 81 19.14 -4.73 -9.99
CA THR A 81 18.88 -5.15 -11.37
C THR A 81 18.97 -6.68 -11.46
N VAL A 82 18.01 -7.30 -12.14
CA VAL A 82 17.93 -8.77 -12.34
C VAL A 82 17.65 -9.10 -13.80
N ALA A 83 18.13 -10.24 -14.28
CA ALA A 83 17.66 -10.83 -15.54
C ALA A 83 16.64 -11.91 -15.20
N ALA A 84 15.37 -11.70 -15.53
CA ALA A 84 14.28 -12.56 -15.09
C ALA A 84 13.09 -12.57 -16.07
N PHE A 85 12.22 -13.56 -15.92
CA PHE A 85 10.92 -13.67 -16.61
C PHE A 85 11.00 -13.69 -18.15
N GLY A 86 12.15 -14.08 -18.71
CA GLY A 86 12.36 -14.08 -20.16
C GLY A 86 12.50 -12.68 -20.77
N PHE A 87 12.67 -11.65 -19.94
CA PHE A 87 13.03 -10.30 -20.37
C PHE A 87 14.54 -10.10 -20.18
N GLY A 88 15.06 -8.99 -20.71
CA GLY A 88 16.43 -8.56 -20.47
C GLY A 88 16.68 -8.13 -19.02
N GLN A 89 17.53 -7.12 -18.83
CA GLN A 89 17.74 -6.55 -17.50
C GLN A 89 16.47 -5.81 -17.05
N LEU A 90 15.99 -6.12 -15.85
CA LEU A 90 14.86 -5.50 -15.18
C LEU A 90 15.32 -4.86 -13.87
N HIS A 91 14.69 -3.76 -13.48
CA HIS A 91 14.91 -3.15 -12.18
C HIS A 91 13.87 -3.64 -11.18
N GLU A 92 14.31 -4.33 -10.15
CA GLU A 92 13.49 -4.77 -9.02
C GLU A 92 13.35 -3.64 -8.00
N TYR A 93 12.11 -3.28 -7.68
CA TYR A 93 11.75 -2.36 -6.62
C TYR A 93 10.94 -3.09 -5.55
N VAL A 94 11.15 -2.72 -4.29
CA VAL A 94 10.43 -3.26 -3.13
C VAL A 94 9.56 -2.20 -2.48
N LEU A 95 8.40 -2.59 -1.98
CA LEU A 95 7.51 -1.69 -1.23
C LEU A 95 8.13 -1.30 0.11
N LYS A 96 8.01 -0.02 0.45
CA LYS A 96 8.29 0.55 1.76
C LYS A 96 7.04 1.30 2.21
N LEU A 97 6.54 0.91 3.38
CA LEU A 97 5.47 1.65 4.03
C LEU A 97 6.14 2.89 4.65
N VAL A 98 5.72 4.08 4.23
CA VAL A 98 6.27 5.34 4.76
C VAL A 98 5.11 6.15 5.31
N ASP A 99 5.29 6.69 6.52
CA ASP A 99 4.33 7.59 7.13
C ASP A 99 4.60 9.02 6.66
N PHE A 100 3.90 9.44 5.61
CA PHE A 100 4.16 10.73 4.96
C PHE A 100 3.80 11.94 5.81
N GLU A 101 2.99 11.78 6.86
CA GLU A 101 2.78 12.84 7.85
C GLU A 101 4.06 13.12 8.65
N LYS A 102 4.92 12.10 8.80
CA LYS A 102 6.21 12.21 9.49
C LYS A 102 7.40 12.41 8.55
N CYS A 103 7.21 12.12 7.27
CA CYS A 103 8.23 12.24 6.23
C CYS A 103 7.65 12.85 4.95
N PRO A 104 7.33 14.15 4.96
CA PRO A 104 6.68 14.83 3.83
C PRO A 104 7.59 14.98 2.60
N GLU A 105 8.90 14.81 2.73
CA GLU A 105 9.85 14.81 1.61
C GLU A 105 9.71 13.58 0.69
N MET A 106 9.20 12.47 1.23
CA MET A 106 8.93 11.23 0.50
C MET A 106 10.11 10.68 -0.31
N ASP A 107 11.31 10.84 0.20
CA ASP A 107 12.56 10.44 -0.43
C ASP A 107 13.08 9.09 0.10
N GLU A 108 14.34 8.75 -0.21
CA GLU A 108 14.97 7.50 0.24
C GLU A 108 15.34 7.49 1.73
N ASN A 109 15.44 8.65 2.35
CA ASN A 109 15.83 8.83 3.75
C ASN A 109 14.67 8.59 4.72
N CYS A 110 13.42 8.62 4.22
CA CYS A 110 12.25 8.33 5.03
C CYS A 110 12.39 6.97 5.75
N PRO A 111 12.11 6.88 7.06
CA PRO A 111 12.10 5.59 7.74
C PRO A 111 10.94 4.72 7.25
N GLU A 112 11.17 3.42 7.14
CA GLU A 112 10.09 2.46 6.92
C GLU A 112 9.24 2.40 8.19
N ALA A 113 7.96 2.71 8.04
CA ALA A 113 6.96 2.54 9.06
C ALA A 113 6.55 1.07 9.12
N ASP A 114 6.44 0.57 10.34
CA ASP A 114 5.83 -0.71 10.65
C ASP A 114 4.40 -0.78 10.06
N LYS A 115 3.54 0.17 10.44
CA LYS A 115 2.15 0.20 10.00
C LYS A 115 1.70 1.59 9.60
N LEU A 116 0.71 1.65 8.72
CA LEU A 116 0.09 2.90 8.29
C LEU A 116 -1.38 2.91 8.69
N ASP A 117 -1.82 3.97 9.36
CA ASP A 117 -3.25 4.17 9.63
C ASP A 117 -3.97 4.56 8.34
N ILE A 118 -5.00 3.81 7.98
CA ILE A 118 -5.87 4.06 6.82
C ILE A 118 -7.33 4.22 7.23
N THR A 119 -7.59 4.39 8.53
CA THR A 119 -8.94 4.46 9.08
C THR A 119 -9.75 5.55 8.41
N LYS A 120 -9.20 6.76 8.26
CA LYS A 120 -9.89 7.88 7.62
C LYS A 120 -10.36 7.54 6.19
N CYS A 121 -9.50 6.89 5.41
CA CYS A 121 -9.81 6.48 4.05
C CYS A 121 -10.95 5.47 3.99
N LEU A 122 -10.88 4.43 4.83
CA LEU A 122 -11.86 3.34 4.81
C LEU A 122 -13.18 3.70 5.50
N SER A 123 -13.15 4.57 6.52
CA SER A 123 -14.34 4.98 7.27
C SER A 123 -15.32 5.73 6.39
N GLY A 124 -14.82 6.62 5.52
CA GLY A 124 -15.66 7.27 4.51
C GLY A 124 -16.40 6.27 3.62
N ARG A 125 -15.69 5.20 3.18
CA ARG A 125 -16.28 4.13 2.35
C ARG A 125 -17.25 3.22 3.12
N LEU A 126 -16.99 2.94 4.40
CA LEU A 126 -17.80 2.01 5.21
C LEU A 126 -19.12 2.63 5.71
N ILE A 127 -19.13 3.94 5.98
CA ILE A 127 -20.33 4.67 6.45
C ILE A 127 -21.47 4.62 5.42
N LEU A 128 -21.15 4.58 4.12
CA LEU A 128 -22.14 4.44 3.05
C LEU A 128 -22.83 3.06 3.01
N ILE A 129 -22.17 2.02 3.53
CA ILE A 129 -22.69 0.65 3.49
C ILE A 129 -23.60 0.35 4.69
N THR A 130 -23.36 0.97 5.86
CA THR A 130 -24.01 0.55 7.10
C THR A 130 -25.26 1.34 7.47
N LYS A 131 -25.58 2.49 6.83
CA LYS A 131 -26.67 3.41 7.24
C LYS A 131 -26.65 3.80 8.74
N MET A 132 -25.58 3.43 9.45
CA MET A 132 -25.31 3.81 10.82
C MET A 132 -24.28 4.92 10.73
N ASN A 133 -24.59 6.09 11.31
CA ASN A 133 -23.65 7.19 11.55
C ASN A 133 -22.59 6.78 12.59
N ALA A 134 -21.99 5.61 12.44
CA ALA A 134 -20.91 5.12 13.27
C ALA A 134 -19.60 5.54 12.60
N GLU A 135 -19.04 6.65 13.05
CA GLU A 135 -17.65 6.99 12.77
C GLU A 135 -16.77 5.90 13.39
N ILE A 136 -15.94 5.26 12.56
CA ILE A 136 -14.91 4.37 13.07
C ILE A 136 -13.83 5.27 13.69
N PRO A 137 -13.47 5.08 14.98
CA PRO A 137 -12.45 5.90 15.62
C PRO A 137 -11.14 5.87 14.85
N GLU A 138 -10.40 6.98 14.79
CA GLU A 138 -9.03 6.98 14.26
C GLU A 138 -8.16 5.88 14.92
N GLU A 139 -7.08 5.47 14.26
CA GLU A 139 -6.21 4.39 14.74
C GLU A 139 -6.92 3.03 14.92
N THR A 140 -7.93 2.75 14.11
CA THR A 140 -8.65 1.47 14.15
C THR A 140 -8.20 0.50 13.06
N ILE A 141 -7.94 0.95 11.84
CA ILE A 141 -7.57 0.11 10.69
C ILE A 141 -6.19 0.49 10.15
N PHE A 142 -5.31 -0.50 10.02
CA PHE A 142 -3.94 -0.28 9.59
C PHE A 142 -3.51 -1.21 8.46
N LEU A 143 -2.64 -0.69 7.59
CA LEU A 143 -1.81 -1.51 6.71
C LEU A 143 -0.54 -1.96 7.41
N SER A 144 -0.12 -3.18 7.13
CA SER A 144 1.24 -3.66 7.37
C SER A 144 1.66 -4.54 6.19
N LYS A 145 2.91 -4.99 6.18
CA LYS A 145 3.28 -6.12 5.35
C LYS A 145 2.66 -7.42 5.90
N PRO A 146 2.35 -8.41 5.04
CA PRO A 146 1.86 -9.71 5.47
C PRO A 146 2.70 -10.33 6.57
N HIS A 147 2.02 -10.93 7.55
CA HIS A 147 2.66 -11.58 8.71
C HIS A 147 3.61 -10.66 9.48
N PHE A 148 3.42 -9.33 9.36
CA PHE A 148 4.28 -8.30 9.94
C PHE A 148 5.75 -8.45 9.50
N TYR A 149 5.97 -8.88 8.26
CA TYR A 149 7.32 -8.93 7.68
C TYR A 149 8.00 -7.56 7.77
N GLY A 150 9.23 -7.53 8.27
CA GLY A 150 10.00 -6.30 8.49
C GLY A 150 9.72 -5.57 9.80
N HIS A 151 8.74 -5.98 10.61
CA HIS A 151 8.48 -5.38 11.92
C HIS A 151 9.36 -5.94 13.03
N ASN A 152 9.49 -5.15 14.10
CA ASN A 152 9.94 -5.67 15.38
C ASN A 152 8.87 -6.60 16.00
N SER A 153 9.27 -7.85 16.25
CA SER A 153 8.44 -8.99 16.69
C SER A 153 7.58 -8.76 17.94
N SER A 154 7.85 -7.73 18.74
CA SER A 154 7.16 -7.44 19.99
C SER A 154 5.72 -6.96 19.84
N SER A 155 5.28 -6.61 18.64
CA SER A 155 3.96 -6.00 18.38
C SER A 155 2.82 -7.02 18.19
N THR A 156 3.13 -8.32 18.09
CA THR A 156 2.16 -9.36 17.71
C THR A 156 2.13 -10.47 18.75
N ASN A 157 0.93 -10.95 19.09
CA ASN A 157 0.75 -12.06 20.04
C ASN A 157 0.50 -13.40 19.32
N VAL A 158 0.85 -13.46 18.03
CA VAL A 158 0.56 -14.58 17.14
C VAL A 158 1.88 -15.02 16.52
N ASN A 159 2.12 -16.32 16.48
CA ASN A 159 3.36 -16.90 15.97
C ASN A 159 3.36 -16.90 14.43
N PHE A 160 3.61 -15.74 13.83
CA PHE A 160 3.79 -15.60 12.39
C PHE A 160 5.19 -16.04 11.94
N LYS A 161 5.28 -16.52 10.70
CA LYS A 161 6.54 -16.86 10.04
C LYS A 161 6.79 -15.89 8.87
N PRO A 162 7.22 -14.65 9.14
CA PRO A 162 7.54 -13.69 8.09
C PRO A 162 8.71 -14.21 7.24
N ASP A 163 8.61 -13.99 5.93
CA ASP A 163 9.53 -14.49 4.90
C ASP A 163 9.53 -13.51 3.72
N PHE A 164 10.71 -13.20 3.20
CA PHE A 164 10.86 -12.22 2.13
C PHE A 164 10.12 -12.64 0.85
N HIS A 165 10.29 -13.89 0.42
CA HIS A 165 9.72 -14.36 -0.85
C HIS A 165 8.19 -14.45 -0.84
N GLN A 166 7.60 -14.66 0.34
CA GLN A 166 6.15 -14.78 0.52
C GLN A 166 5.45 -13.49 0.95
N HIS A 167 6.17 -12.56 1.59
CA HIS A 167 5.51 -11.43 2.27
C HIS A 167 6.07 -10.06 1.85
N GLU A 168 7.12 -9.98 1.04
CA GLU A 168 7.51 -8.72 0.41
C GLU A 168 6.66 -8.43 -0.83
N SER A 169 6.43 -7.14 -1.10
CA SER A 169 5.88 -6.68 -2.37
C SER A 169 7.01 -6.26 -3.31
N THR A 170 6.96 -6.72 -4.55
CA THR A 170 8.01 -6.46 -5.54
C THR A 170 7.42 -6.01 -6.87
N ILE A 171 8.04 -5.05 -7.52
CA ILE A 171 7.73 -4.66 -8.90
C ILE A 171 9.00 -4.70 -9.73
N TYR A 172 8.93 -5.30 -10.91
CA TYR A 172 10.02 -5.39 -11.86
C TYR A 172 9.69 -4.51 -13.06
N PHE A 173 10.53 -3.50 -13.31
CA PHE A 173 10.37 -2.58 -14.41
C PHE A 173 11.37 -2.87 -15.53
N GLU A 174 10.90 -2.76 -16.76
CA GLU A 174 11.79 -2.67 -17.92
C GLU A 174 12.43 -1.26 -17.95
N PRO A 175 13.77 -1.15 -17.96
CA PRO A 175 14.48 0.12 -17.80
C PRO A 175 14.17 1.19 -18.86
N LEU A 176 14.05 0.81 -20.14
CA LEU A 176 13.94 1.76 -21.25
C LEU A 176 12.56 2.39 -21.36
N THR A 177 11.51 1.61 -21.09
CA THR A 177 10.11 2.01 -21.23
C THR A 177 9.47 2.41 -19.91
N GLY A 178 10.03 1.95 -18.78
CA GLY A 178 9.41 2.04 -17.47
C GLY A 178 8.21 1.10 -17.30
N ALA A 179 7.98 0.17 -18.23
CA ALA A 179 6.82 -0.72 -18.16
C ALA A 179 6.99 -1.74 -17.02
N PRO A 180 5.98 -1.92 -16.14
CA PRO A 180 5.99 -2.99 -15.16
C PRO A 180 5.82 -4.33 -15.88
N VAL A 181 6.85 -5.16 -15.83
CA VAL A 181 6.85 -6.52 -16.40
C VAL A 181 6.13 -7.49 -15.47
N ARG A 182 6.36 -7.32 -14.17
CA ARG A 182 5.72 -8.09 -13.11
C ARG A 182 5.56 -7.21 -11.88
N ALA A 183 4.37 -7.20 -11.30
CA ALA A 183 4.09 -6.52 -10.05
C ALA A 183 3.39 -7.50 -9.10
N GLN A 184 3.88 -7.59 -7.88
CA GLN A 184 3.27 -8.37 -6.82
C GLN A 184 3.11 -7.46 -5.61
N LEU A 185 1.88 -7.00 -5.38
CA LEU A 185 1.51 -6.19 -4.24
C LEU A 185 0.95 -7.10 -3.15
N ARG A 186 1.64 -7.16 -2.02
CA ARG A 186 1.24 -7.92 -0.84
C ARG A 186 1.14 -7.01 0.38
N ILE A 187 -0.05 -6.94 0.94
CA ILE A 187 -0.39 -6.03 2.02
C ILE A 187 -1.34 -6.73 2.99
N GLN A 188 -1.31 -6.32 4.25
CA GLN A 188 -2.16 -6.87 5.30
C GLN A 188 -2.98 -5.77 5.94
N LEU A 189 -4.28 -6.03 6.06
CA LEU A 189 -5.21 -5.21 6.81
C LEU A 189 -5.29 -5.73 8.23
N ASN A 190 -5.14 -4.82 9.18
CA ASN A 190 -5.13 -5.09 10.60
C ASN A 190 -6.07 -4.15 11.32
N THR A 191 -6.55 -4.54 12.50
CA THR A 191 -7.34 -3.67 13.35
C THR A 191 -6.84 -3.62 14.79
N ASN A 192 -6.97 -2.47 15.43
CA ASN A 192 -6.88 -2.36 16.87
C ASN A 192 -8.23 -2.72 17.48
N ALA A 193 -8.32 -3.87 18.15
CA ALA A 193 -9.54 -4.33 18.80
C ALA A 193 -9.35 -4.45 20.31
N TRP A 194 -10.38 -4.09 21.07
CA TRP A 194 -10.49 -4.42 22.49
C TRP A 194 -11.01 -5.85 22.61
N ILE A 195 -10.17 -6.75 23.10
CA ILE A 195 -10.55 -8.16 23.29
C ILE A 195 -10.78 -8.40 24.78
N ASP A 196 -12.02 -8.71 25.13
CA ASP A 196 -12.37 -9.21 26.45
C ASP A 196 -11.93 -10.66 26.61
N ARG A 197 -11.39 -11.00 27.79
CA ARG A 197 -11.19 -12.40 28.13
C ARG A 197 -12.54 -13.06 28.31
N LEU A 198 -12.70 -14.26 27.74
CA LEU A 198 -13.85 -15.11 28.04
C LEU A 198 -13.61 -15.85 29.36
N LYS A 199 -14.64 -15.90 30.20
CA LYS A 199 -14.70 -16.76 31.38
C LYS A 199 -15.48 -18.00 30.99
N LEU A 200 -14.89 -19.18 31.24
CA LEU A 200 -15.62 -20.44 31.14
C LEU A 200 -16.44 -20.63 32.43
N ASN A 201 -17.74 -20.77 32.27
CA ASN A 201 -18.67 -21.03 33.36
C ASN A 201 -18.70 -22.54 33.67
N ALA A 202 -19.22 -22.89 34.86
CA ALA A 202 -19.28 -24.28 35.32
C ALA A 202 -20.18 -25.17 34.45
N ASP A 203 -21.12 -24.58 33.70
CA ASP A 203 -22.01 -25.24 32.76
C ASP A 203 -21.41 -25.37 31.34
N GLY A 204 -20.16 -24.95 31.15
CA GLY A 204 -19.46 -24.98 29.85
C GLY A 204 -19.76 -23.78 28.94
N SER A 205 -20.63 -22.86 29.37
CA SER A 205 -20.86 -21.61 28.62
C SER A 205 -19.69 -20.65 28.78
N THR A 206 -19.53 -19.72 27.84
CA THR A 206 -18.48 -18.69 27.88
C THR A 206 -19.08 -17.30 27.90
N ASP A 207 -18.74 -16.51 28.91
CA ASP A 207 -19.16 -15.11 29.02
C ASP A 207 -17.95 -14.15 28.95
N PRO A 208 -18.08 -12.99 28.30
CA PRO A 208 -17.05 -11.96 28.36
C PRO A 208 -16.91 -11.44 29.80
N THR A 209 -15.67 -11.40 30.29
CA THR A 209 -15.37 -10.96 31.66
C THR A 209 -15.64 -9.47 31.90
N ARG A 210 -15.71 -8.64 30.84
CA ARG A 210 -15.98 -7.18 30.84
C ARG A 210 -15.18 -6.33 31.84
N THR A 211 -14.10 -6.88 32.39
CA THR A 211 -13.35 -6.28 33.49
C THR A 211 -11.91 -5.97 33.12
N ARG A 212 -11.41 -6.54 32.01
CA ARG A 212 -10.03 -6.36 31.51
C ARG A 212 -9.94 -6.57 29.99
N ALA A 213 -10.65 -5.74 29.23
CA ALA A 213 -10.42 -5.68 27.79
C ALA A 213 -8.97 -5.26 27.52
N VAL A 214 -8.25 -6.01 26.69
CA VAL A 214 -6.88 -5.66 26.29
C VAL A 214 -6.93 -5.18 24.85
N ARG A 215 -6.38 -3.98 24.57
CA ARG A 215 -6.20 -3.51 23.20
C ARG A 215 -5.17 -4.40 22.52
N ARG A 216 -5.55 -5.04 21.43
CA ARG A 216 -4.70 -5.94 20.63
C ARG A 216 -4.68 -5.45 19.20
N PHE A 217 -3.51 -5.57 18.58
CA PHE A 217 -3.36 -5.41 17.14
C PHE A 217 -3.61 -6.77 16.47
N VAL A 218 -4.71 -6.87 15.74
CA VAL A 218 -5.24 -8.12 15.20
C VAL A 218 -5.18 -8.08 13.68
N PRO A 219 -4.44 -9.00 13.03
CA PRO A 219 -4.49 -9.11 11.59
C PRO A 219 -5.85 -9.67 11.15
N MET A 220 -6.46 -9.05 10.15
CA MET A 220 -7.76 -9.47 9.63
C MET A 220 -7.59 -10.35 8.39
N VAL A 221 -6.88 -9.82 7.40
CA VAL A 221 -6.67 -10.46 6.09
C VAL A 221 -5.42 -9.88 5.44
N TRP A 222 -4.75 -10.65 4.61
CA TRP A 222 -3.73 -10.16 3.70
C TRP A 222 -4.13 -10.46 2.25
N ILE A 223 -3.71 -9.59 1.36
CA ILE A 223 -4.07 -9.60 -0.05
C ILE A 223 -2.78 -9.80 -0.85
N ASP A 224 -2.83 -10.67 -1.86
CA ASP A 224 -1.79 -10.84 -2.87
C ASP A 224 -2.39 -10.48 -4.23
N GLN A 225 -1.95 -9.36 -4.79
CA GLN A 225 -2.30 -8.94 -6.13
C GLN A 225 -1.10 -9.09 -7.05
N LEU A 226 -1.21 -10.01 -8.00
CA LEU A 226 -0.17 -10.33 -8.96
C LEU A 226 -0.59 -9.90 -10.36
N ILE A 227 0.29 -9.14 -11.02
CA ILE A 227 0.21 -8.78 -12.44
C ILE A 227 1.46 -9.31 -13.11
N ASN A 228 1.29 -10.02 -14.21
CA ASN A 228 2.38 -10.48 -15.07
C ASN A 228 2.08 -10.05 -16.51
N LEU A 229 3.08 -9.47 -17.17
CA LEU A 229 3.02 -9.27 -18.60
C LEU A 229 3.19 -10.62 -19.30
N ASN A 230 2.24 -10.98 -20.16
CA ASN A 230 2.34 -12.20 -20.96
C ASN A 230 3.40 -12.04 -22.06
N HIS A 231 4.15 -13.11 -22.32
CA HIS A 231 4.96 -13.29 -23.52
C HIS A 231 4.04 -13.64 -24.71
N GLU A 232 3.18 -12.73 -25.13
CA GLU A 232 2.68 -12.82 -26.50
C GLU A 232 3.63 -12.03 -27.40
N PRO A 233 4.14 -12.62 -28.50
CA PRO A 233 4.92 -11.87 -29.46
C PRO A 233 4.03 -10.76 -30.02
N LEU A 234 4.48 -9.51 -29.90
CA LEU A 234 3.94 -8.40 -30.67
C LEU A 234 4.18 -8.73 -32.15
N ASN A 235 3.18 -9.33 -32.79
CA ASN A 235 3.12 -9.55 -34.23
C ASN A 235 2.86 -8.23 -34.96
#